data_AF-A0AAJ2I236-F1
#
_entry.id   AF-A0AAJ2I236-F1
#
_cell.length_a   1.000
_cell.length_b   1.000
_cell.length_c   1.000
_cell.angle_alpha   90.00
_cell.angle_beta   90.00
_cell.angle_gamma   90.00
#
_symmetry.space_group_name_H-M   'P 1'
#
loop_
_entity.id
_entity.type
_entity.pdbx_description
1 polymer ?
#
loop_
_entity_poly.entity_id
_entity_poly.type
_entity_poly.pdbx_seq_one_letter_code
_entity_poly.pdbx_strand_id
1 'polypeptide(L)'
;MRHIQFIALGSAIGTGLFYGFATAIQKAGPAVILAYLLAGAAVYMVMRALGEMAVRHPVPGSFGQYAVRYLGPFAGFVTGWTFVFEMIVVAISAINADSSGAGRMLFGLAEHGQAPWAFTRVSRNGVPWLTVVVMSIALGIGVVLNAVIPEDVFLISASIATFATVWVWLMIVLLGWFPDTRVALIVGVVWLVLLGVGYALFVRGGGRHRPPLDDHTALITLPRS
;
A
#
# COMPACT_ATOMS: atom_id res chain seq x y z
N MET A 1 10.35 -17.78 -1.71
CA MET A 1 10.97 -16.48 -1.31
C MET A 1 10.66 -15.33 -2.26
N ARG A 2 10.81 -15.48 -3.60
CA ARG A 2 10.56 -14.38 -4.56
C ARG A 2 9.14 -13.79 -4.51
N HIS A 3 8.10 -14.62 -4.40
CA HIS A 3 6.70 -14.14 -4.32
C HIS A 3 6.42 -13.33 -3.04
N ILE A 4 7.03 -13.69 -1.91
CA ILE A 4 6.87 -12.97 -0.64
C ILE A 4 7.54 -11.59 -0.71
N GLN A 5 8.69 -11.48 -1.38
CA GLN A 5 9.37 -10.20 -1.59
C GLN A 5 8.53 -9.23 -2.42
N PHE A 6 7.83 -9.72 -3.46
CA PHE A 6 6.94 -8.87 -4.26
C PHE A 6 5.70 -8.41 -3.48
N ILE A 7 5.13 -9.27 -2.63
CA ILE A 7 4.03 -8.88 -1.73
C ILE A 7 4.50 -7.78 -0.77
N ALA A 8 5.69 -7.94 -0.16
CA ALA A 8 6.25 -6.95 0.76
C ALA A 8 6.56 -5.60 0.06
N LEU A 9 7.14 -5.63 -1.14
CA LEU A 9 7.39 -4.42 -1.94
C LEU A 9 6.09 -3.69 -2.29
N GLY A 10 5.04 -4.43 -2.65
CA GLY A 10 3.71 -3.85 -2.93
C GLY A 10 3.11 -3.15 -1.72
N SER A 11 3.28 -3.71 -0.52
CA SER A 11 2.80 -3.08 0.72
C SER A 11 3.63 -1.87 1.17
N ALA A 12 4.90 -1.79 0.78
CA ALA A 12 5.80 -0.72 1.22
C ALA A 12 5.60 0.59 0.43
N ILE A 13 5.04 0.52 -0.79
CA ILE A 13 4.83 1.69 -1.65
C ILE A 13 3.42 2.25 -1.41
N GLY A 14 3.33 3.25 -0.54
CA GLY A 14 2.06 3.94 -0.23
C GLY A 14 1.79 5.19 -1.08
N THR A 15 0.55 5.70 -0.99
CA THR A 15 0.10 6.95 -1.65
C THR A 15 0.90 8.18 -1.19
N GLY A 16 1.43 8.15 0.03
CA GLY A 16 2.28 9.21 0.59
C GLY A 16 3.57 9.46 -0.20
N LEU A 17 4.08 8.47 -0.92
CA LEU A 17 5.22 8.65 -1.82
C LEU A 17 4.90 9.70 -2.91
N PHE A 18 3.71 9.63 -3.52
CA PHE A 18 3.33 10.48 -4.63
C PHE A 18 2.92 11.90 -4.22
N TYR A 19 2.23 12.04 -3.08
CA TYR A 19 1.83 13.36 -2.56
C TYR A 19 2.99 14.08 -1.85
N GLY A 20 3.90 13.33 -1.21
CA GLY A 20 4.98 13.87 -0.38
C GLY A 20 6.27 14.19 -1.14
N PHE A 21 6.61 13.48 -2.22
CA PHE A 21 7.92 13.64 -2.85
C PHE A 21 8.16 15.05 -3.40
N ALA A 22 7.17 15.61 -4.11
CA ALA A 22 7.31 16.94 -4.72
C ALA A 22 7.54 18.03 -3.66
N THR A 23 6.79 17.97 -2.55
CA THR A 23 6.92 18.94 -1.46
C THR A 23 8.21 18.73 -0.65
N ALA A 24 8.65 17.48 -0.48
CA ALA A 24 9.92 17.16 0.17
C ALA A 24 11.12 17.70 -0.62
N ILE A 25 11.12 17.50 -1.94
CA ILE A 25 12.17 18.06 -2.84
C ILE A 25 12.12 19.58 -2.84
N GLN A 26 10.93 20.19 -2.91
CA GLN A 26 10.81 21.66 -2.90
C GLN A 26 11.35 22.29 -1.60
N LYS A 27 11.17 21.63 -0.46
CA LYS A 27 11.62 22.14 0.85
C LYS A 27 13.09 21.82 1.16
N ALA A 28 13.53 20.59 0.88
CA ALA A 28 14.86 20.11 1.27
C ALA A 28 15.89 20.16 0.13
N GLY A 29 15.45 20.39 -1.11
CA GLY A 29 16.31 20.35 -2.29
C GLY A 29 16.93 18.96 -2.52
N PRO A 30 18.09 18.89 -3.21
CA PRO A 30 18.80 17.62 -3.47
C PRO A 30 19.20 16.85 -2.20
N ALA A 31 19.28 17.53 -1.04
CA ALA A 31 19.60 16.90 0.25
C ALA A 31 18.53 15.92 0.74
N VAL A 32 17.32 15.93 0.15
CA VAL A 32 16.27 14.94 0.47
C VAL A 32 16.73 13.50 0.24
N ILE A 33 17.66 13.27 -0.70
CA ILE A 33 18.23 11.94 -0.98
C ILE A 33 18.99 11.43 0.25
N LEU A 34 19.80 12.26 0.89
CA LEU A 34 20.53 11.91 2.11
C LEU A 34 19.55 11.59 3.26
N ALA A 35 18.48 12.38 3.40
CA ALA A 35 17.45 12.12 4.41
C ALA A 35 16.77 10.76 4.19
N TYR A 36 16.40 10.43 2.94
CA TYR A 36 15.82 9.13 2.62
C TYR A 36 16.80 7.96 2.76
N LEU A 37 18.08 8.16 2.47
CA LEU A 37 19.10 7.14 2.70
C LEU A 37 19.28 6.84 4.19
N LEU A 38 19.32 7.87 5.04
CA LEU A 38 19.44 7.70 6.49
C LEU A 38 18.18 7.04 7.08
N ALA A 39 16.99 7.49 6.67
CA ALA A 39 15.73 6.87 7.09
C ALA A 39 15.64 5.41 6.63
N GLY A 40 16.01 5.14 5.36
CA GLY A 40 16.05 3.79 4.81
C GLY A 40 17.03 2.87 5.53
N ALA A 41 18.22 3.37 5.89
CA ALA A 41 19.20 2.62 6.68
C ALA A 41 18.66 2.28 8.08
N ALA A 42 18.01 3.23 8.75
CA ALA A 42 17.38 3.00 10.05
C ALA A 42 16.27 1.93 9.97
N VAL A 43 15.36 2.05 8.98
CA VAL A 43 14.28 1.07 8.74
C VAL A 43 14.85 -0.31 8.42
N TYR A 44 15.89 -0.38 7.58
CA TYR A 44 16.56 -1.64 7.25
C TYR A 44 17.14 -2.33 8.48
N MET A 45 17.81 -1.58 9.36
CA MET A 45 18.37 -2.13 10.60
C MET A 45 17.28 -2.67 11.54
N VAL A 46 16.19 -1.91 11.71
CA VAL A 46 15.04 -2.36 12.51
C VAL A 46 14.41 -3.62 11.93
N MET A 47 14.15 -3.66 10.62
CA MET A 47 13.54 -4.81 9.97
C MET A 47 14.44 -6.05 10.00
N ARG A 48 15.76 -5.86 9.89
CA ARG A 48 16.75 -6.94 10.05
C ARG A 48 16.72 -7.51 11.47
N ALA A 49 16.73 -6.65 12.49
CA ALA A 49 16.67 -7.08 13.88
C ALA A 49 15.34 -7.81 14.20
N LEU A 50 14.21 -7.27 13.72
CA LEU A 50 12.89 -7.92 13.83
C LEU A 50 12.88 -9.28 13.13
N GLY A 51 13.50 -9.40 11.95
CA GLY A 51 13.62 -10.65 11.21
C GLY A 51 14.42 -11.71 11.98
N GLU A 52 15.55 -11.34 12.58
CA GLU A 52 16.35 -12.26 13.41
C GLU A 52 15.56 -12.73 14.65
N MET A 53 14.81 -11.83 15.29
CA MET A 53 13.94 -12.20 16.41
C MET A 53 12.79 -13.11 15.99
N ALA A 54 12.18 -12.87 14.83
CA ALA A 54 11.07 -13.68 14.32
C ALA A 54 11.48 -15.10 13.94
N VAL A 55 12.71 -15.29 13.45
CA VAL A 55 13.25 -16.63 13.17
C VAL A 55 13.61 -17.37 14.45
N ARG A 56 14.20 -16.69 15.44
CA ARG A 56 14.63 -17.35 16.70
C ARG A 56 13.47 -17.66 17.63
N HIS A 57 12.47 -16.79 17.72
CA HIS A 57 11.34 -16.93 18.64
C HIS A 57 10.02 -16.68 17.91
N PRO A 58 9.55 -17.62 17.08
CA PRO A 58 8.29 -17.47 16.38
C PRO A 58 7.14 -17.43 17.38
N VAL A 59 6.56 -16.25 17.57
CA VAL A 59 5.36 -16.05 18.38
C VAL A 59 4.16 -15.78 17.47
N PRO A 60 2.99 -16.40 17.71
CA PRO A 60 1.74 -15.97 17.12
C PRO A 60 1.42 -14.56 17.63
N GLY A 61 1.45 -13.55 16.76
CA GLY A 61 1.15 -12.17 17.14
C GLY A 61 1.88 -11.11 16.33
N SER A 62 1.68 -9.84 16.69
CA SER A 62 2.30 -8.68 16.03
C SER A 62 3.68 -8.36 16.60
N PHE A 63 4.38 -7.42 15.97
CA PHE A 63 5.68 -6.93 16.45
C PHE A 63 5.66 -6.36 17.88
N GLY A 64 4.49 -5.94 18.38
CA GLY A 64 4.32 -5.52 19.77
C GLY A 64 4.60 -6.61 20.80
N GLN A 65 4.40 -7.89 20.44
CA GLN A 65 4.74 -9.02 21.32
C GLN A 65 6.26 -9.17 21.52
N TYR A 66 7.06 -8.89 20.48
CA TYR A 66 8.51 -8.83 20.64
C TYR A 66 8.94 -7.68 21.55
N ALA A 67 8.27 -6.53 21.47
CA ALA A 67 8.52 -5.41 22.37
C ALA A 67 8.21 -5.77 23.84
N VAL A 68 7.08 -6.43 24.12
CA VAL A 68 6.77 -6.94 25.47
C VAL A 68 7.88 -7.87 25.98
N ARG A 69 8.29 -8.83 25.13
CA ARG A 69 9.19 -9.91 25.54
C ARG A 69 10.62 -9.45 25.79
N TYR A 70 11.15 -8.52 24.98
CA TYR A 70 12.55 -8.10 25.05
C TYR A 70 12.77 -6.76 25.76
N LEU A 71 11.80 -5.84 25.74
CA LEU A 71 11.91 -4.50 26.33
C LEU A 71 10.99 -4.30 27.54
N GLY A 72 10.05 -5.22 27.78
CA GLY A 72 9.15 -5.23 28.92
C GLY A 72 7.72 -4.76 28.59
N PRO A 73 6.78 -4.94 29.54
CA PRO A 73 5.35 -4.70 29.30
C PRO A 73 5.01 -3.29 28.81
N PHE A 74 5.71 -2.28 29.33
CA PHE A 74 5.51 -0.88 28.94
C PHE A 74 5.86 -0.63 27.47
N ALA A 75 6.97 -1.18 26.97
CA ALA A 75 7.37 -1.03 25.58
C ALA A 75 6.35 -1.67 24.62
N GLY A 76 5.79 -2.81 25.00
CA GLY A 76 4.69 -3.44 24.26
C GLY A 76 3.41 -2.60 24.24
N PHE A 77 3.02 -2.03 25.38
CA PHE A 77 1.88 -1.11 25.47
C PHE A 77 2.07 0.11 24.56
N VAL A 78 3.23 0.77 24.63
CA VAL A 78 3.55 1.93 23.78
C VAL A 78 3.51 1.53 22.31
N THR A 79 4.15 0.41 21.92
CA THR A 79 4.15 -0.08 20.53
C THR A 79 2.73 -0.34 20.01
N GLY A 80 1.87 -0.95 20.84
CA GLY A 80 0.48 -1.21 20.49
C GLY A 80 -0.31 0.09 20.27
N TRP A 81 -0.17 1.07 21.17
CA TRP A 81 -0.84 2.36 21.02
C TRP A 81 -0.30 3.18 19.85
N THR A 82 1.02 3.19 19.63
CA THR A 82 1.63 3.82 18.46
C THR A 82 1.06 3.24 17.17
N PHE A 83 0.88 1.92 17.09
CA PHE A 83 0.25 1.27 15.95
C PHE A 83 -1.21 1.71 15.76
N VAL A 84 -1.99 1.80 16.83
CA VAL A 84 -3.39 2.30 16.73
C VAL A 84 -3.42 3.75 16.23
N PHE A 85 -2.57 4.64 16.75
CA PHE A 85 -2.48 6.02 16.27
C PHE A 85 -2.01 6.11 14.82
N GLU A 86 -1.03 5.30 14.43
CA GLU A 86 -0.59 5.18 13.04
C GLU A 86 -1.76 4.82 12.13
N MET A 87 -2.53 3.78 12.47
CA MET A 87 -3.68 3.36 11.66
C MET A 87 -4.73 4.47 11.51
N ILE A 88 -4.99 5.25 12.56
CA ILE A 88 -5.91 6.40 12.49
C ILE A 88 -5.36 7.48 11.55
N VAL A 89 -4.08 7.85 11.70
CA VAL A 89 -3.43 8.88 10.86
C VAL A 89 -3.40 8.44 9.39
N VAL A 90 -3.06 7.18 9.13
CA VAL A 90 -3.05 6.59 7.79
C VAL A 90 -4.45 6.59 7.18
N ALA A 91 -5.48 6.20 7.93
CA ALA A 91 -6.86 6.20 7.46
C ALA A 91 -7.33 7.61 7.06
N ILE A 92 -7.07 8.62 7.89
CA ILE A 92 -7.39 10.01 7.59
C ILE A 92 -6.63 10.49 6.35
N SER A 93 -5.34 10.17 6.24
CA SER A 93 -4.53 10.54 5.07
C SER A 93 -5.05 9.88 3.79
N ALA A 94 -5.47 8.62 3.84
CA ALA A 94 -6.05 7.91 2.70
C ALA A 94 -7.35 8.57 2.24
N ILE A 95 -8.28 8.84 3.16
CA ILE A 95 -9.56 9.51 2.87
C ILE A 95 -9.33 10.88 2.20
N ASN A 96 -8.36 11.66 2.69
CA ASN A 96 -8.02 12.96 2.12
C ASN A 96 -7.46 12.86 0.70
N ALA A 97 -6.56 11.89 0.45
CA ALA A 97 -5.97 11.65 -0.85
C ALA A 97 -7.05 11.24 -1.87
N ASP A 98 -7.90 10.28 -1.50
CA ASP A 98 -8.95 9.73 -2.37
C ASP A 98 -10.01 10.79 -2.70
N SER A 99 -10.47 11.53 -1.70
CA SER A 99 -11.46 12.61 -1.90
C SER A 99 -10.91 13.72 -2.81
N SER A 100 -9.63 14.07 -2.64
CA SER A 100 -8.99 15.09 -3.47
C SER A 100 -8.76 14.61 -4.91
N GLY A 101 -8.38 13.34 -5.09
CA GLY A 101 -8.19 12.72 -6.41
C GLY A 101 -9.51 12.63 -7.18
N ALA A 102 -10.54 12.04 -6.57
CA ALA A 102 -11.89 11.97 -7.14
C ALA A 102 -12.46 13.37 -7.43
N GLY A 103 -12.21 14.32 -6.54
CA GLY A 103 -12.64 15.70 -6.71
C GLY A 103 -12.08 16.37 -7.95
N ARG A 104 -10.78 16.24 -8.21
CA ARG A 104 -10.14 16.80 -9.42
C ARG A 104 -10.63 16.13 -10.69
N MET A 105 -10.87 14.82 -10.67
CA MET A 105 -11.41 14.08 -11.81
C MET A 105 -12.84 14.51 -12.12
N LEU A 106 -13.72 14.59 -11.11
CA LEU A 106 -15.11 15.02 -11.27
C LEU A 106 -15.21 16.49 -11.70
N PHE A 107 -14.35 17.35 -11.17
CA PHE A 107 -14.26 18.75 -11.60
C PHE A 107 -13.89 18.84 -13.09
N GLY A 108 -12.86 18.10 -13.52
CA GLY A 108 -12.47 18.07 -14.94
C GLY A 108 -13.57 17.51 -15.84
N LEU A 109 -14.29 16.47 -15.41
CA LEU A 109 -15.45 15.96 -16.16
C LEU A 109 -16.60 16.98 -16.23
N ALA A 110 -16.81 17.77 -15.19
CA ALA A 110 -17.85 18.79 -15.14
C ALA A 110 -17.52 20.00 -16.03
N GLU A 111 -16.24 20.37 -16.13
CA GLU A 111 -15.78 21.39 -17.10
C GLU A 111 -16.03 20.96 -18.55
N HIS A 112 -15.88 19.67 -18.86
CA HIS A 112 -16.18 19.11 -20.19
C HIS A 112 -17.67 18.81 -20.42
N GLY A 113 -18.55 19.21 -19.48
CA GLY A 113 -19.99 18.99 -19.56
C GLY A 113 -20.44 17.53 -19.39
N GLN A 114 -19.53 16.61 -19.00
CA GLN A 114 -19.81 15.19 -18.84
C GLN A 114 -20.31 14.83 -17.43
N ALA A 115 -19.97 15.65 -16.43
CA ALA A 115 -20.53 15.53 -15.08
C ALA A 115 -21.48 16.70 -14.78
N PRO A 116 -22.42 16.54 -13.82
CA PRO A 116 -23.32 17.63 -13.43
C PRO A 116 -22.56 18.90 -13.10
N TRP A 117 -23.07 20.04 -13.57
CA TRP A 117 -22.47 21.37 -13.39
C TRP A 117 -22.20 21.71 -11.92
N ALA A 118 -22.88 21.06 -10.96
CA ALA A 118 -22.63 21.25 -9.54
C ALA A 118 -21.18 20.88 -9.11
N PHE A 119 -20.52 19.98 -9.83
CA PHE A 119 -19.13 19.58 -9.57
C PHE A 119 -18.08 20.59 -10.05
N THR A 120 -18.46 21.64 -10.80
CA THR A 120 -17.56 22.78 -11.10
C THR A 120 -17.44 23.76 -9.93
N ARG A 121 -18.23 23.59 -8.86
CA ARG A 121 -18.18 24.46 -7.68
C ARG A 121 -17.01 24.07 -6.78
N VAL A 122 -16.01 24.94 -6.70
CA VAL A 122 -14.87 24.82 -5.78
C VAL A 122 -15.00 25.81 -4.63
N SER A 123 -14.52 25.41 -3.44
CA SER A 123 -14.39 26.30 -2.28
C SER A 123 -13.25 27.30 -2.48
N ARG A 124 -13.15 28.33 -1.63
CA ARG A 124 -12.10 29.35 -1.64
C ARG A 124 -10.68 28.77 -1.57
N ASN A 125 -10.54 27.58 -1.00
CA ASN A 125 -9.27 26.86 -0.87
C ASN A 125 -9.00 25.88 -2.05
N GLY A 126 -9.77 25.95 -3.14
CA GLY A 126 -9.61 25.07 -4.31
C GLY A 126 -10.08 23.62 -4.09
N VAL A 127 -10.81 23.35 -3.01
CA VAL A 127 -11.33 22.01 -2.69
C VAL A 127 -12.75 21.85 -3.27
N PRO A 128 -13.03 20.78 -4.05
CA PRO A 128 -14.37 20.47 -4.54
C PRO A 128 -15.23 19.89 -3.42
N TRP A 129 -15.88 20.76 -2.65
CA TRP A 129 -16.62 20.39 -1.43
C TRP A 129 -17.78 19.42 -1.69
N LEU A 130 -18.40 19.49 -2.87
CA LEU A 130 -19.50 18.59 -3.24
C LEU A 130 -19.01 17.13 -3.31
N THR A 131 -17.83 16.90 -3.89
CA THR A 131 -17.22 15.56 -3.93
C THR A 131 -16.92 15.05 -2.52
N VAL A 132 -16.41 15.92 -1.64
CA VAL A 132 -16.12 15.55 -0.24
C VAL A 132 -17.39 15.16 0.51
N VAL A 133 -18.50 15.87 0.29
CA VAL A 133 -19.79 15.54 0.91
C VAL A 133 -20.33 14.21 0.38
N VAL A 134 -20.30 14.00 -0.94
CA VAL A 134 -20.75 12.73 -1.55
C VAL A 134 -19.92 11.55 -1.05
N MET A 135 -18.59 11.69 -0.98
CA MET A 135 -17.70 10.65 -0.44
C MET A 135 -17.94 10.40 1.04
N SER A 136 -18.14 11.45 1.83
CA SER A 136 -18.47 11.34 3.27
C SER A 136 -19.79 10.58 3.48
N ILE A 137 -20.81 10.84 2.65
CA ILE A 137 -22.09 10.11 2.70
C ILE A 137 -21.88 8.64 2.34
N ALA A 138 -21.15 8.35 1.25
CA ALA A 138 -20.87 6.98 0.83
C ALA A 138 -20.12 6.18 1.91
N LEU A 139 -19.12 6.80 2.54
CA LEU A 139 -18.39 6.20 3.66
C LEU A 139 -19.31 5.99 4.87
N GLY A 140 -20.14 6.98 5.22
CA GLY A 140 -21.13 6.87 6.29
C GLY A 140 -22.10 5.71 6.07
N ILE A 141 -22.59 5.52 4.85
CA ILE A 141 -23.41 4.36 4.48
C ILE A 141 -22.62 3.06 4.69
N GLY A 142 -21.36 3.00 4.26
CA GLY A 142 -20.50 1.84 4.47
C GLY A 142 -20.33 1.48 5.95
N VAL A 143 -20.13 2.49 6.81
CA VAL A 143 -20.02 2.31 8.27
C VAL A 143 -21.33 1.81 8.87
N VAL A 144 -22.47 2.40 8.48
CA VAL A 144 -23.79 1.99 8.98
C VAL A 144 -24.09 0.56 8.54
N LEU A 145 -23.85 0.21 7.28
CA LEU A 145 -24.02 -1.15 6.79
C LEU A 145 -23.15 -2.12 7.59
N ASN A 146 -21.87 -1.79 7.79
CA ASN A 146 -20.94 -2.59 8.58
C ASN A 146 -21.40 -2.80 10.03
N ALA A 147 -22.16 -1.85 10.61
CA ALA A 147 -22.72 -1.98 11.95
C ALA A 147 -24.00 -2.84 12.00
N VAL A 148 -24.80 -2.84 10.92
CA VAL A 148 -26.10 -3.55 10.88
C VAL A 148 -25.96 -5.00 10.40
N ILE A 149 -25.09 -5.27 9.43
CA ILE A 149 -24.91 -6.61 8.83
C ILE A 149 -23.42 -6.95 8.69
N PRO A 150 -22.69 -7.14 9.80
CA PRO A 150 -21.23 -7.31 9.77
C PRO A 150 -20.78 -8.56 9.00
N GLU A 151 -21.60 -9.62 8.98
CA GLU A 151 -21.28 -10.89 8.31
C GLU A 151 -21.34 -10.80 6.78
N ASP A 152 -22.35 -10.14 6.22
CA ASP A 152 -22.52 -10.01 4.77
C ASP A 152 -21.74 -8.83 4.19
N VAL A 153 -21.50 -7.78 4.97
CA VAL A 153 -20.81 -6.57 4.48
C VAL A 153 -19.39 -6.85 4.01
N PHE A 154 -18.69 -7.81 4.65
CA PHE A 154 -17.39 -8.23 4.15
C PHE A 154 -17.49 -8.83 2.74
N LEU A 155 -18.44 -9.72 2.50
CA LEU A 155 -18.64 -10.33 1.18
C LEU A 155 -19.13 -9.30 0.14
N ILE A 156 -20.03 -8.40 0.51
CA ILE A 156 -20.51 -7.32 -0.37
C ILE A 156 -19.37 -6.37 -0.74
N SER A 157 -18.59 -5.90 0.24
CA SER A 157 -17.46 -5.00 0.01
C SER A 157 -16.36 -5.69 -0.83
N ALA A 158 -16.03 -6.94 -0.54
CA ALA A 158 -15.09 -7.73 -1.33
C ALA A 158 -15.57 -7.93 -2.78
N SER A 159 -16.87 -8.16 -2.97
CA SER A 159 -17.46 -8.32 -4.31
C SER A 159 -17.41 -7.03 -5.12
N ILE A 160 -17.78 -5.89 -4.52
CA ILE A 160 -17.70 -4.58 -5.15
C ILE A 160 -16.24 -4.23 -5.49
N ALA A 161 -15.30 -4.49 -4.58
CA ALA A 161 -13.88 -4.26 -4.82
C ALA A 161 -13.33 -5.14 -5.95
N THR A 162 -13.74 -6.41 -6.00
CA THR A 162 -13.36 -7.34 -7.07
C THR A 162 -13.92 -6.90 -8.42
N PHE A 163 -15.20 -6.52 -8.45
CA PHE A 163 -15.84 -5.99 -9.64
C PHE A 163 -15.15 -4.70 -10.12
N ALA A 164 -14.91 -3.74 -9.22
CA ALA A 164 -14.21 -2.50 -9.54
C ALA A 164 -12.79 -2.77 -10.08
N THR A 165 -12.09 -3.76 -9.53
CA THR A 165 -10.76 -4.18 -10.03
C THR A 165 -10.86 -4.70 -11.45
N VAL A 166 -11.77 -5.65 -11.72
CA VAL A 166 -11.98 -6.19 -13.07
C VAL A 166 -12.38 -5.06 -14.04
N TRP A 167 -13.23 -4.14 -13.60
CA TRP A 167 -13.65 -2.98 -14.38
C TRP A 167 -12.48 -2.07 -14.75
N VAL A 168 -11.57 -1.79 -13.81
CA VAL A 168 -10.35 -1.02 -14.07
C VAL A 168 -9.49 -1.72 -15.13
N TRP A 169 -9.28 -3.03 -15.02
CA TRP A 169 -8.51 -3.78 -16.03
C TRP A 169 -9.19 -3.77 -17.40
N LEU A 170 -10.51 -3.89 -17.45
CA LEU A 170 -11.28 -3.78 -18.68
C LEU A 170 -11.10 -2.40 -19.32
N MET A 171 -11.16 -1.32 -18.53
CA MET A 171 -10.90 0.05 -19.01
C MET A 171 -9.47 0.21 -19.53
N ILE A 172 -8.47 -0.33 -18.84
CA ILE A 172 -7.07 -0.32 -19.30
C ILE A 172 -6.95 -0.99 -20.68
N VAL A 173 -7.58 -2.15 -20.87
CA VAL A 173 -7.59 -2.84 -22.18
C VAL A 173 -8.32 -2.02 -23.23
N LEU A 174 -9.45 -1.41 -22.90
CA LEU A 174 -10.24 -0.59 -23.81
C LEU A 174 -9.47 0.66 -24.27
N LEU A 175 -8.70 1.30 -23.39
CA LEU A 175 -7.79 2.39 -23.76
C LEU A 175 -6.74 1.94 -24.81
N GLY A 176 -6.44 0.64 -24.86
CA GLY A 176 -5.56 0.06 -25.87
C GLY A 176 -6.18 0.04 -27.26
N TRP A 177 -7.49 0.19 -27.37
CA TRP A 177 -8.20 0.21 -28.64
C TRP A 177 -8.22 1.62 -29.29
N PHE A 178 -8.18 2.69 -28.51
CA PHE A 178 -8.31 4.05 -29.03
C PHE A 178 -6.95 4.69 -29.31
N PRO A 179 -6.67 5.17 -30.54
CA PRO A 179 -5.39 5.78 -30.89
C PRO A 179 -4.94 6.89 -29.95
N ASP A 180 -5.86 7.72 -29.48
CA ASP A 180 -5.57 8.90 -28.65
C ASP A 180 -5.12 8.53 -27.23
N THR A 181 -5.46 7.33 -26.74
CA THR A 181 -5.13 6.88 -25.38
C THR A 181 -4.10 5.75 -25.31
N ARG A 182 -3.79 5.11 -26.45
CA ARG A 182 -2.73 4.08 -26.58
C ARG A 182 -1.37 4.57 -26.09
N VAL A 183 -1.07 5.87 -26.22
CA VAL A 183 0.20 6.46 -25.76
C VAL A 183 0.43 6.20 -24.28
N ALA A 184 -0.60 6.31 -23.44
CA ALA A 184 -0.49 6.07 -22.00
C ALA A 184 -0.11 4.60 -21.69
N LEU A 185 -0.65 3.65 -22.46
CA LEU A 185 -0.35 2.22 -22.30
C LEU A 185 1.04 1.87 -22.79
N ILE A 186 1.47 2.46 -23.92
CA ILE A 186 2.82 2.26 -24.45
C ILE A 186 3.85 2.76 -23.42
N VAL A 187 3.64 3.95 -22.85
CA VAL A 187 4.51 4.47 -21.79
C VAL A 187 4.55 3.53 -20.59
N GLY A 188 3.40 2.99 -20.18
CA GLY A 188 3.33 1.98 -19.11
C GLY A 188 4.14 0.72 -19.43
N VAL A 189 3.99 0.16 -20.63
CA VAL A 189 4.75 -1.02 -21.08
C VAL A 189 6.24 -0.72 -21.16
N VAL A 190 6.63 0.44 -21.70
CA VAL A 190 8.03 0.88 -21.75
C VAL A 190 8.61 0.95 -20.33
N TRP A 191 7.86 1.49 -19.37
CA TRP A 191 8.29 1.56 -17.98
C TRP A 191 8.46 0.17 -17.35
N LEU A 192 7.54 -0.76 -17.62
CA LEU A 192 7.67 -2.16 -17.17
C LEU A 192 8.87 -2.87 -17.81
N VAL A 193 9.17 -2.60 -19.08
CA VAL A 193 10.37 -3.12 -19.76
C VAL A 193 11.63 -2.55 -19.12
N LEU A 194 11.67 -1.24 -18.85
CA LEU A 194 12.78 -0.58 -18.16
C LEU A 194 13.01 -1.20 -16.77
N LEU A 195 11.95 -1.42 -16.00
CA LEU A 195 12.04 -2.13 -14.73
C LEU A 195 12.52 -3.59 -14.90
N GLY A 196 12.04 -4.30 -15.92
CA GLY A 196 12.45 -5.67 -16.21
C GLY A 196 13.93 -5.78 -16.57
N VAL A 197 14.44 -4.82 -17.35
CA VAL A 197 15.87 -4.70 -17.67
C VAL A 197 16.66 -4.35 -16.41
N GLY A 198 16.20 -3.38 -15.63
CA GLY A 198 16.82 -3.04 -14.34
C GLY A 198 16.88 -4.25 -13.40
N TYR A 199 15.80 -5.01 -13.27
CA TYR A 199 15.77 -6.25 -12.49
C TYR A 199 16.78 -7.28 -12.99
N ALA A 200 16.86 -7.48 -14.31
CA ALA A 200 17.80 -8.42 -14.91
C ALA A 200 19.26 -8.04 -14.63
N LEU A 201 19.57 -6.75 -14.68
CA LEU A 201 20.91 -6.22 -14.44
C LEU A 201 21.29 -6.21 -12.95
N PHE A 202 20.39 -5.78 -12.07
CA PHE A 202 20.71 -5.51 -10.66
C PHE A 202 20.35 -6.64 -9.68
N VAL A 203 19.38 -7.50 -10.00
CA VAL A 203 18.85 -8.50 -9.05
C VAL A 203 19.20 -9.92 -9.43
N ARG A 204 19.38 -10.22 -10.73
CA ARG A 204 19.52 -11.60 -11.21
C ARG A 204 20.87 -12.26 -10.92
N GLY A 205 21.84 -11.54 -10.34
CA GLY A 205 23.20 -12.03 -10.07
C GLY A 205 23.43 -12.80 -8.76
N GLY A 206 22.50 -12.81 -7.80
CA GLY A 206 22.72 -13.38 -6.46
C GLY A 206 22.15 -14.79 -6.24
N GLY A 207 22.94 -15.84 -6.50
CA GLY A 207 22.98 -17.11 -5.75
C GLY A 207 21.70 -17.97 -5.63
N ARG A 208 21.53 -18.92 -6.56
CA ARG A 208 20.69 -20.14 -6.37
C ARG A 208 21.39 -21.20 -5.50
N HIS A 209 22.09 -20.80 -4.43
CA HIS A 209 22.64 -21.77 -3.49
C HIS A 209 21.49 -22.27 -2.63
N ARG A 210 21.00 -23.47 -2.92
CA ARG A 210 20.14 -24.20 -1.99
C ARG A 210 20.97 -24.35 -0.70
N PRO A 211 20.50 -23.85 0.46
CA PRO A 211 21.11 -24.23 1.72
C PRO A 211 21.14 -25.77 1.78
N PRO A 212 22.25 -26.40 2.18
CA PRO A 212 22.24 -27.81 2.51
C PRO A 212 21.10 -28.04 3.50
N LEU A 213 20.17 -28.92 3.13
CA LEU A 213 19.15 -29.38 4.05
C LEU A 213 19.87 -30.39 4.94
N ASP A 214 20.36 -29.93 6.07
CA ASP A 214 20.80 -30.81 7.15
C ASP A 214 19.53 -31.50 7.66
N ASP A 215 19.30 -32.72 7.17
CA ASP A 215 18.09 -33.49 7.43
C ASP A 215 18.09 -34.00 8.88
N HIS A 216 17.69 -33.13 9.81
CA HIS A 216 17.48 -33.49 11.21
C HIS A 216 16.24 -34.38 11.42
N THR A 217 15.52 -34.73 10.35
CA THR A 217 14.30 -35.58 10.41
C THR A 217 14.62 -37.07 10.39
N ALA A 218 15.85 -37.46 10.01
CA ALA A 218 16.29 -38.86 10.03
C ALA A 218 16.43 -39.46 11.45
N LEU A 219 16.42 -38.62 12.51
CA LEU A 219 16.49 -39.06 13.91
C LEU A 219 15.13 -39.32 14.55
N ILE A 220 14.01 -39.19 13.81
CA ILE A 220 12.64 -39.43 14.32
C ILE A 220 12.02 -40.68 13.66
N THR A 221 12.82 -41.70 13.34
CA THR A 221 12.29 -43.05 13.10
C THR A 221 12.16 -43.77 14.44
N LEU A 222 10.94 -43.80 14.98
CA LEU A 222 10.56 -44.55 16.17
C LEU A 222 10.93 -46.05 16.03
N PRO A 223 11.32 -46.73 17.12
CA PRO A 223 11.50 -48.17 17.11
C PRO A 223 10.15 -48.85 16.84
N ARG A 224 10.09 -49.69 15.80
CA ARG A 224 8.99 -50.63 15.62
C ARG A 224 9.09 -51.70 16.70
N SER A 225 8.15 -51.69 17.64
CA SER A 225 7.77 -52.84 18.46
C SER A 225 6.36 -53.25 18.06
#